data_AF-A0A7K3HAM1-F1
#
_entry.id   AF-A0A7K3HAM1-F1
#
_cell.length_a   1.000
_cell.length_b   1.000
_cell.length_c   1.000
_cell.angle_alpha   90.00
_cell.angle_beta   90.00
_cell.angle_gamma   90.00
#
_symmetry.space_group_name_H-M   'P 1'
#
loop_
_entity.id
_entity.type
_entity.pdbx_description
1 polymer ?
#
loop_
_entity_poly.entity_id
_entity_poly.type
_entity_poly.pdbx_seq_one_letter_code
_entity_poly.pdbx_strand_id
1 'polypeptide(L)' 'MTEQAVGTDGPAGVTAGGIIGRDRELKALRADIGRTGLDTLSGRKAARSRVLLVAGRPGSGRTALAEELARAVA' A
#
# COMPACT_ATOMS: atom_id res chain seq x y z
N MET A 1 -15.18 41.96 15.18
CA MET A 1 -16.37 41.11 15.35
C MET A 1 -16.55 40.35 14.05
N THR A 2 -15.89 39.20 13.94
CA THR A 2 -16.08 38.27 12.82
C THR A 2 -15.84 36.89 13.38
N GLU A 3 -16.96 36.22 13.67
CA GLU A 3 -16.99 34.85 14.16
C GLU A 3 -16.50 33.91 13.07
N GLN A 4 -15.45 33.15 13.41
CA GLN A 4 -15.00 32.04 12.61
C GLN A 4 -15.83 30.82 13.03
N ALA A 5 -16.85 30.50 12.23
CA ALA A 5 -17.68 29.33 12.44
C ALA A 5 -16.85 28.06 12.15
N VAL A 6 -16.61 27.27 13.20
CA VAL A 6 -16.08 25.90 13.08
C VAL A 6 -17.20 24.99 12.61
N GLY A 7 -17.13 24.57 11.35
CA GLY A 7 -17.93 23.47 10.85
C GLY A 7 -17.43 22.18 11.47
N THR A 8 -18.10 21.70 12.51
CA THR A 8 -17.95 20.34 13.01
C THR A 8 -18.71 19.40 12.08
N ASP A 9 -18.15 19.16 10.89
CA ASP A 9 -18.54 17.98 10.14
C ASP A 9 -17.94 16.77 10.88
N GLY A 10 -18.83 15.94 11.41
CA GLY A 10 -18.50 14.69 12.11
C GLY A 10 -17.53 13.84 11.29
N PRO A 11 -16.80 12.89 11.89
CA PRO A 11 -15.54 12.38 11.36
C PRO A 11 -15.74 11.70 10.00
N ALA A 12 -15.65 12.50 8.94
CA ALA A 12 -15.49 12.06 7.57
C ALA A 12 -14.09 11.46 7.50
N GLY A 13 -14.01 10.17 7.79
CA GLY A 13 -12.79 9.39 7.76
C GLY A 13 -11.82 9.80 8.87
N VAL A 14 -11.92 9.17 10.03
CA VAL A 14 -10.67 8.75 10.66
C VAL A 14 -10.02 7.82 9.63
N THR A 15 -9.08 8.33 8.84
CA THR A 15 -8.07 7.49 8.17
C THR A 15 -7.24 6.84 9.27
N ALA A 16 -7.81 5.82 9.92
CA ALA A 16 -7.21 5.05 11.01
C ALA A 16 -6.07 4.15 10.53
N GLY A 17 -5.71 4.21 9.24
CA GLY A 17 -4.84 3.25 8.57
C GLY A 17 -3.85 3.87 7.60
N GLY A 18 -3.50 5.16 7.78
CA GLY A 18 -2.38 5.76 7.04
C GLY A 18 -1.06 5.17 7.53
N ILE A 19 -0.22 4.70 6.61
CA ILE A 19 1.15 4.28 6.93
C ILE A 19 2.10 5.48 6.85
N ILE A 20 3.01 5.65 7.81
CA ILE A 20 3.95 6.77 7.86
C ILE A 20 5.38 6.23 7.74
N GLY A 21 6.23 6.93 6.98
CA GLY A 21 7.68 6.66 6.91
C GLY A 21 8.08 5.42 6.11
N ARG A 22 7.17 4.86 5.31
CA ARG A 22 7.36 3.60 4.56
C ARG A 22 7.19 3.76 3.05
N ASP A 23 7.23 4.99 2.56
CA ASP A 23 7.03 5.33 1.14
C ASP A 23 8.04 4.62 0.22
N ARG A 24 9.27 4.43 0.71
CA ARG A 24 10.33 3.71 -0.03
C ARG A 24 9.96 2.26 -0.30
N GLU A 25 9.42 1.54 0.69
CA GLU A 25 9.00 0.15 0.47
C GLU A 25 7.72 0.06 -0.33
N LEU A 26 6.75 0.97 -0.11
CA LEU A 26 5.55 1.01 -0.94
C LEU A 26 5.93 1.22 -2.43
N LYS A 27 6.88 2.13 -2.71
CA LYS A 27 7.41 2.34 -4.06
C LYS A 27 8.11 1.09 -4.61
N ALA A 28 8.94 0.42 -3.81
CA ALA A 28 9.63 -0.79 -4.22
C ALA A 28 8.66 -1.93 -4.57
N LEU A 29 7.64 -2.16 -3.73
CA LEU A 29 6.63 -3.18 -3.96
C LEU A 29 5.82 -2.91 -5.24
N ARG A 30 5.43 -1.65 -5.49
CA ARG A 30 4.76 -1.26 -6.75
C ARG A 30 5.65 -1.49 -7.97
N ALA A 31 6.94 -1.18 -7.88
CA ALA A 31 7.89 -1.43 -8.95
C ALA A 31 8.04 -2.94 -9.24
N ASP A 32 8.02 -3.78 -8.21
CA ASP A 32 8.12 -5.23 -8.36
C ASP A 32 6.87 -5.85 -9.00
N ILE A 33 5.67 -5.32 -8.72
CA ILE A 33 4.44 -5.70 -9.41
C ILE A 33 4.55 -5.37 -10.91
N GLY A 34 5.01 -4.17 -11.23
CA GLY A 34 5.17 -3.72 -12.63
C GLY A 34 6.27 -4.45 -13.41
N ARG A 35 7.18 -5.15 -12.73
CA ARG A 35 8.24 -5.92 -13.39
C ARG A 35 7.66 -7.16 -14.09
N THR A 36 8.17 -7.45 -15.28
CA THR A 36 7.89 -8.70 -15.99
C THR A 36 8.20 -9.91 -15.10
N GLY A 37 7.23 -10.81 -14.97
CA GLY A 37 7.39 -12.03 -14.17
C GLY A 37 8.40 -12.99 -14.79
N LEU A 38 9.03 -13.82 -13.96
CA LEU A 38 10.01 -14.81 -14.42
C LEU A 38 9.42 -15.79 -15.43
N ASP A 39 8.16 -16.21 -15.26
CA ASP A 39 7.49 -17.09 -16.21
C ASP A 39 7.34 -16.45 -17.59
N THR A 40 6.98 -15.17 -17.63
CA THR A 40 6.89 -14.37 -18.86
C THR A 40 8.28 -14.23 -19.51
N LEU A 41 9.32 -13.93 -18.74
CA LEU A 41 10.70 -13.89 -19.23
C LEU A 41 11.19 -15.26 -19.72
N SER A 42 10.70 -16.35 -19.13
CA SER A 42 11.04 -17.73 -19.49
C SER A 42 10.20 -18.26 -20.66
N GLY A 43 9.41 -17.42 -21.33
CA GLY A 43 8.53 -17.81 -22.44
C GLY A 43 7.37 -18.73 -22.04
N ARG A 44 7.09 -18.89 -20.74
CA ARG A 44 6.00 -19.73 -20.24
C ARG A 44 4.68 -18.97 -20.34
N LYS A 45 3.70 -19.59 -21.00
CA LYS A 45 2.42 -18.97 -21.39
C LYS A 45 1.39 -18.85 -20.25
N ALA A 46 1.55 -19.61 -19.16
CA ALA A 46 0.60 -19.59 -18.05
C ALA A 46 0.92 -18.42 -17.09
N ALA A 47 -0.05 -17.53 -16.88
CA ALA A 47 0.02 -16.53 -15.82
C ALA A 47 0.01 -17.25 -14.45
N ARG A 48 1.17 -17.32 -13.80
CA ARG A 48 1.28 -17.83 -12.44
C ARG A 48 1.16 -16.69 -11.44
N SER A 49 0.52 -16.98 -10.32
CA SER A 49 0.46 -16.08 -9.18
C SER A 49 1.89 -15.77 -8.70
N ARG A 50 2.15 -14.49 -8.44
CA ARG A 50 3.41 -14.01 -7.85
C ARG A 50 3.13 -13.57 -6.42
N VAL A 51 4.10 -13.79 -5.53
CA VAL A 51 4.00 -13.43 -4.11
C VAL A 51 5.11 -12.42 -3.79
N LEU A 52 4.77 -11.38 -3.02
CA LEU A 52 5.72 -10.43 -2.46
C LEU A 52 5.90 -10.72 -0.97
N LEU A 53 7.15 -10.76 -0.51
CA LEU A 53 7.47 -10.98 0.90
C LEU A 53 7.64 -9.64 1.62
N VAL A 54 6.83 -9.41 2.66
CA VAL A 54 7.01 -8.29 3.58
C VAL A 54 7.44 -8.85 4.94
N ALA A 55 8.74 -8.73 5.25
CA ALA A 55 9.33 -9.18 6.49
C ALA A 55 9.64 -8.00 7.44
N GLY A 56 9.68 -8.27 8.74
CA GLY A 56 9.92 -7.23 9.76
C GLY A 56 9.53 -7.66 11.17
N ARG A 57 10.01 -6.92 12.16
CA ARG A 57 9.70 -7.16 13.59
C ARG A 57 8.19 -7.12 13.87
N PRO A 58 7.69 -7.80 14.91
CA PRO A 58 6.32 -7.60 15.38
C PRO A 58 6.01 -6.11 15.60
N GLY A 59 4.83 -5.65 15.20
CA GLY A 59 4.43 -4.24 15.31
C GLY A 59 5.05 -3.29 14.28
N SER A 60 5.85 -3.76 13.32
CA SER A 60 6.46 -2.90 12.28
C SER A 60 5.50 -2.35 11.21
N GLY A 61 4.20 -2.59 11.33
CA GLY A 61 3.21 -2.10 10.37
C GLY A 61 3.15 -2.90 9.05
N ARG A 62 3.59 -4.16 9.04
CA ARG A 62 3.53 -5.03 7.84
C ARG A 62 2.13 -5.14 7.25
N THR A 63 1.11 -5.26 8.11
CA THR A 63 -0.30 -5.33 7.69
C THR A 63 -0.75 -4.01 7.08
N ALA A 64 -0.46 -2.88 7.73
CA ALA A 64 -0.80 -1.55 7.20
C ALA A 64 -0.13 -1.30 5.84
N LEU A 65 1.11 -1.75 5.63
CA LEU A 65 1.79 -1.64 4.35
C LEU A 65 1.10 -2.47 3.26
N ALA A 66 0.67 -3.69 3.58
CA ALA A 66 -0.04 -4.55 2.64
C ALA A 66 -1.42 -3.99 2.28
N GLU A 67 -2.15 -3.44 3.25
CA GLU A 67 -3.44 -2.76 3.02
C GLU A 67 -3.27 -1.51 2.15
N GLU A 68 -2.26 -0.69 2.42
CA GLU A 68 -1.97 0.48 1.61
C GLU A 68 -1.56 0.11 0.18
N LEU A 69 -0.74 -0.93 0.03
CA LEU A 69 -0.40 -1.46 -1.30
C LEU A 69 -1.65 -1.95 -2.03
N ALA A 70 -2.55 -2.67 -1.36
CA ALA A 70 -3.80 -3.16 -1.95
C ALA A 70 -4.69 -1.99 -2.41
N ARG A 71 -4.81 -0.93 -1.60
CA ARG A 71 -5.51 0.31 -2.01
C ARG A 71 -4.86 0.99 -3.21
N ALA A 72 -3.54 0.95 -3.33
CA ALA A 72 -2.80 1.62 -4.41
C ALA A 72 -2.76 0.85 -5.75
N VAL A 73 -3.18 -0.43 -5.76
CA VAL A 73 -3.19 -1.27 -6.98
C VAL A 73 -4.58 -1.74 -7.40
N ALA A 74 -5.59 -1.54 -6.55
CA ALA A 74 -7.00 -1.66 -6.90
C ALA A 74 -7.42 -0.52 -7.84
#